data_AF-A0A6I5HY50-F1
#
_entry.id   AF-A0A6I5HY50-F1
#
_cell.length_a   1.000
_cell.length_b   1.000
_cell.length_c   1.000
_cell.angle_alpha   90.00
_cell.angle_beta   90.00
_cell.angle_gamma   90.00
#
_symmetry.space_group_name_H-M   'P 1'
#
loop_
_entity.id
_entity.type
_entity.pdbx_description
1 polymer ?
#
loop_
_entity_poly.entity_id
_entity_poly.type
_entity_poly.pdbx_seq_one_letter_code
_entity_poly.pdbx_strand_id
1 'polypeptide(L)'
;MEPVIDQAFAATLYTDDDAGLDTGASLLAAAPTADAELVRRGEEFVRRAWERGWLPADVVRVVRRDLDEHAAGLAAGLIAAEVRRYPELPPRWRSQLDELPAAPPWGRPDRFSYASALLGLYRLLLALPVIEPVGPPPGAAREALYRPPVAGEPRMLTRIRALLAKAEATGFPEEAEALSAKAQELMARHSIDEALLAARTHGDRTPGACRIGVDAPYETAKAILLDAVASANRCRAVWNSDFGFTTVVGFEADLEAVELLHTSLLVQGTAAMTRAEAGQRAGGRKRTKTFRQSFLMAYAQRVGARLADGTARATAEADAEGGAGGGAGAGSGLLPVLAARDLAVGDTAEKMFPRTTTTRVRGATDLDGWNHGTRAADRARMGGGTPEIRG
;
A
#
# COMPACT_ATOMS: atom_id res chain seq x y z
N MET A 1 -36.49 29.15 11.29
CA MET A 1 -36.08 28.86 9.91
C MET A 1 -34.97 27.83 10.02
N GLU A 2 -35.14 26.66 9.42
CA GLU A 2 -34.11 25.63 9.44
C GLU A 2 -32.81 26.16 8.79
N PRO A 3 -31.63 25.91 9.36
CA PRO A 3 -30.36 26.37 8.79
C PRO A 3 -30.20 25.91 7.34
N VAL A 4 -29.65 26.78 6.47
CA VAL A 4 -29.45 26.48 5.03
C VAL A 4 -28.63 25.19 4.83
N ILE A 5 -27.70 24.90 5.74
CA ILE A 5 -26.90 23.68 5.67
C ILE A 5 -27.73 22.41 5.92
N ASP A 6 -28.69 22.45 6.85
CA ASP A 6 -29.53 21.30 7.16
C ASP A 6 -30.50 21.04 6.00
N GLN A 7 -31.01 22.09 5.36
CA GLN A 7 -31.80 21.98 4.12
C GLN A 7 -30.97 21.40 2.96
N ALA A 8 -29.74 21.90 2.77
CA ALA A 8 -28.84 21.38 1.73
C ALA A 8 -28.50 19.91 1.98
N PHE A 9 -28.24 19.52 3.24
CA PHE A 9 -27.96 18.13 3.59
C PHE A 9 -29.18 17.23 3.44
N ALA A 10 -30.36 17.69 3.83
CA ALA A 10 -31.61 16.96 3.64
C ALA A 10 -31.88 16.66 2.14
N ALA A 11 -31.57 17.63 1.27
CA ALA A 11 -31.73 17.49 -0.17
C ALA A 11 -30.69 16.59 -0.84
N THR A 12 -29.57 16.27 -0.19
CA THR A 12 -28.38 15.69 -0.86
C THR A 12 -27.89 14.38 -0.25
N LEU A 13 -27.87 14.26 1.08
CA LEU A 13 -27.22 13.15 1.76
C LEU A 13 -28.13 11.93 1.93
N TYR A 14 -29.42 12.08 1.69
CA TYR A 14 -30.44 11.03 1.82
C TYR A 14 -31.07 10.61 0.49
N THR A 15 -30.65 11.22 -0.63
CA THR A 15 -31.09 10.89 -1.98
C THR A 15 -29.88 10.55 -2.86
N ASP A 16 -30.04 9.55 -3.72
CA ASP A 16 -28.99 9.08 -4.63
C ASP A 16 -29.08 9.70 -6.03
N ASP A 17 -29.80 10.83 -6.18
CA ASP A 17 -29.98 11.52 -7.47
C ASP A 17 -29.14 12.79 -7.61
N ASP A 18 -28.76 13.10 -8.85
CA ASP A 18 -27.99 14.30 -9.18
C ASP A 18 -28.82 15.59 -8.94
N ALA A 19 -30.14 15.50 -9.02
CA ALA A 19 -31.05 16.62 -8.78
C ALA A 19 -31.01 17.12 -7.33
N GLY A 20 -30.90 16.22 -6.35
CA GLY A 20 -30.69 16.56 -4.96
C GLY A 20 -29.35 17.27 -4.75
N LEU A 21 -28.30 16.77 -5.40
CA LEU A 21 -26.96 17.33 -5.37
C LEU A 21 -26.92 18.79 -5.89
N ASP A 22 -27.51 19.04 -7.05
CA ASP A 22 -27.61 20.39 -7.64
C ASP A 22 -28.44 21.35 -6.77
N THR A 23 -29.51 20.85 -6.16
CA THR A 23 -30.37 21.65 -5.27
C THR A 23 -29.60 22.09 -4.03
N GLY A 24 -28.92 21.16 -3.34
CA GLY A 24 -28.10 21.50 -2.18
C GLY A 24 -26.91 22.39 -2.53
N ALA A 25 -26.26 22.15 -3.67
CA ALA A 25 -25.17 22.99 -4.15
C ALA A 25 -25.64 24.43 -4.42
N SER A 26 -26.83 24.60 -5.00
CA SER A 26 -27.44 25.92 -5.23
C SER A 26 -27.71 26.67 -3.93
N LEU A 27 -28.25 25.99 -2.92
CA LEU A 27 -28.51 26.56 -1.59
C LEU A 27 -27.21 27.05 -0.91
N LEU A 28 -26.15 26.23 -0.94
CA LEU A 28 -24.86 26.57 -0.36
C LEU A 28 -24.11 27.65 -1.17
N ALA A 29 -24.21 27.62 -2.49
CA ALA A 29 -23.63 28.64 -3.36
C ALA A 29 -24.20 30.02 -3.04
N ALA A 30 -25.50 30.09 -2.73
CA ALA A 30 -26.20 31.33 -2.34
C ALA A 30 -25.98 31.76 -0.88
N ALA A 31 -25.38 30.92 -0.03
CA ALA A 31 -25.23 31.18 1.42
C ALA A 31 -23.76 31.12 1.91
N PRO A 32 -22.91 32.11 1.60
CA PRO A 32 -21.52 32.17 2.09
C PRO A 32 -21.35 32.11 3.61
N THR A 33 -22.36 32.50 4.36
CA THR A 33 -22.33 32.42 5.83
C THR A 33 -22.34 30.98 6.35
N ALA A 34 -22.71 29.98 5.53
CA ALA A 34 -22.72 28.56 5.89
C ALA A 34 -21.36 27.88 5.71
N ASP A 35 -20.39 28.53 5.05
CA ASP A 35 -19.13 27.93 4.62
C ASP A 35 -18.30 27.34 5.79
N ALA A 36 -18.24 28.05 6.92
CA ALA A 36 -17.53 27.60 8.12
C ALA A 36 -18.20 26.39 8.81
N GLU A 37 -19.53 26.33 8.77
CA GLU A 37 -20.28 25.17 9.28
C GLU A 37 -20.08 23.97 8.35
N LEU A 38 -20.10 24.19 7.03
CA LEU A 38 -19.89 23.15 6.03
C LEU A 38 -18.56 22.42 6.25
N VAL A 39 -17.46 23.18 6.39
CA VAL A 39 -16.14 22.61 6.67
C VAL A 39 -16.12 21.82 7.98
N ARG A 40 -16.76 22.35 9.05
CA ARG A 40 -16.82 21.65 10.34
C ARG A 40 -17.54 20.32 10.26
N ARG A 41 -18.65 20.23 9.51
CA ARG A 41 -19.36 18.96 9.26
C ARG A 41 -18.50 17.99 8.46
N GLY A 42 -17.73 18.50 7.48
CA GLY A 42 -16.74 17.69 6.75
C GLY A 42 -15.66 17.09 7.65
N GLU A 43 -15.10 17.88 8.57
CA GLU A 43 -14.14 17.41 9.58
C GLU A 43 -14.73 16.29 10.46
N GLU A 44 -16.00 16.42 10.86
CA GLU A 44 -16.71 15.37 11.60
C GLU A 44 -16.88 14.07 10.79
N PHE A 45 -17.15 14.17 9.49
CA PHE A 45 -17.24 12.98 8.62
C PHE A 45 -15.88 12.29 8.43
N VAL A 46 -14.80 13.07 8.31
CA VAL A 46 -13.43 12.53 8.31
C VAL A 46 -13.12 11.81 9.63
N ARG A 47 -13.49 12.40 10.78
CA ARG A 47 -13.31 11.75 12.08
C ARG A 47 -14.04 10.41 12.16
N ARG A 48 -15.29 10.36 11.71
CA ARG A 48 -16.06 9.11 11.63
C ARG A 48 -15.40 8.07 10.73
N ALA A 49 -14.75 8.47 9.65
CA ALA A 49 -14.00 7.55 8.80
C ALA A 49 -12.87 6.87 9.60
N TRP A 50 -12.16 7.60 10.46
CA TRP A 50 -11.10 7.03 11.31
C TRP A 50 -11.64 6.05 12.35
N GLU A 51 -12.78 6.37 12.97
CA GLU A 51 -13.50 5.46 13.88
C GLU A 51 -13.94 4.16 13.17
N ARG A 52 -14.18 4.25 11.85
CA ARG A 52 -14.51 3.11 10.97
C ARG A 52 -13.28 2.39 10.40
N GLY A 53 -12.07 2.74 10.85
CA GLY A 53 -10.82 2.07 10.49
C GLY A 53 -10.12 2.64 9.25
N TRP A 54 -10.57 3.75 8.67
CA TRP A 54 -9.97 4.35 7.49
C TRP A 54 -8.72 5.18 7.82
N LEU A 55 -7.71 5.14 6.96
CA LEU A 55 -6.52 5.99 7.04
C LEU A 55 -6.58 7.14 6.02
N PRO A 56 -5.80 8.22 6.20
CA PRO A 56 -5.73 9.33 5.25
C PRO A 56 -5.56 8.92 3.79
N ALA A 57 -4.59 8.04 3.51
CA ALA A 57 -4.32 7.59 2.14
C ALA A 57 -5.47 6.75 1.55
N ASP A 58 -6.19 6.00 2.38
CA ASP A 58 -7.32 5.19 1.93
C ASP A 58 -8.52 6.06 1.55
N VAL A 59 -8.81 7.08 2.37
CA VAL A 59 -9.88 8.04 2.09
C VAL A 59 -9.60 8.76 0.77
N VAL A 60 -8.41 9.33 0.60
CA VAL A 60 -8.05 10.02 -0.64
C VAL A 60 -8.10 9.09 -1.86
N ARG A 61 -7.69 7.83 -1.71
CA ARG A 61 -7.76 6.85 -2.80
C ARG A 61 -9.19 6.56 -3.23
N VAL A 62 -10.07 6.27 -2.27
CA VAL A 62 -11.49 5.98 -2.58
C VAL A 62 -12.18 7.21 -3.17
N VAL A 63 -11.90 8.40 -2.62
CA VAL A 63 -12.42 9.66 -3.19
C VAL A 63 -11.95 9.86 -4.63
N ARG A 64 -10.67 9.66 -4.93
CA ARG A 64 -10.14 9.78 -6.29
C ARG A 64 -10.75 8.76 -7.25
N ARG A 65 -11.02 7.54 -6.77
CA ARG A 65 -11.58 6.43 -7.54
C ARG A 65 -13.05 6.66 -7.90
N ASP A 66 -13.85 7.05 -6.92
CA ASP A 66 -15.31 7.09 -7.03
C ASP A 66 -15.83 8.47 -7.43
N LEU A 67 -15.04 9.52 -7.19
CA LEU A 67 -15.28 10.88 -7.63
C LEU A 67 -14.17 11.30 -8.62
N ASP A 68 -13.28 12.19 -8.22
CA ASP A 68 -12.22 12.73 -9.08
C ASP A 68 -11.05 13.33 -8.27
N GLU A 69 -10.03 13.83 -8.97
CA GLU A 69 -8.85 14.46 -8.36
C GLU A 69 -9.18 15.76 -7.60
N HIS A 70 -10.22 16.48 -8.02
CA HIS A 70 -10.61 17.72 -7.36
C HIS A 70 -11.21 17.42 -5.97
N ALA A 71 -12.13 16.45 -5.90
CA ALA A 71 -12.68 15.94 -4.66
C ALA A 71 -11.59 15.34 -3.75
N ALA A 72 -10.58 14.67 -4.32
CA ALA A 72 -9.44 14.15 -3.57
C ALA A 72 -8.63 15.27 -2.90
N GLY A 73 -8.43 16.40 -3.58
CA GLY A 73 -7.83 17.61 -2.99
C GLY A 73 -8.70 18.23 -1.87
N LEU A 74 -10.02 18.25 -2.03
CA LEU A 74 -10.94 18.70 -0.97
C LEU A 74 -10.86 17.81 0.27
N ALA A 75 -10.85 16.49 0.08
CA ALA A 75 -10.68 15.52 1.15
C ALA A 75 -9.33 15.71 1.88
N ALA A 76 -8.24 15.93 1.13
CA ALA A 76 -6.94 16.24 1.70
C ALA A 76 -6.96 17.50 2.58
N GLY A 77 -7.67 18.55 2.16
CA GLY A 77 -7.86 19.76 2.96
C GLY A 77 -8.58 19.51 4.29
N LEU A 78 -9.65 18.71 4.27
CA LEU A 78 -10.40 18.32 5.47
C LEU A 78 -9.58 17.42 6.40
N ILE A 79 -8.85 16.45 5.84
CA ILE A 79 -7.94 15.58 6.59
C ILE A 79 -6.86 16.41 7.28
N ALA A 80 -6.19 17.31 6.54
CA ALA A 80 -5.18 18.18 7.10
C ALA A 80 -5.74 19.10 8.21
N ALA A 81 -7.01 19.50 8.11
CA ALA A 81 -7.66 20.31 9.13
C ALA A 81 -7.98 19.52 10.40
N GLU A 82 -8.60 18.35 10.26
CA GLU A 82 -8.97 17.52 11.38
C GLU A 82 -7.73 16.97 12.11
N VAL A 83 -6.67 16.58 11.37
CA VAL A 83 -5.44 16.04 11.97
C VAL A 83 -4.70 17.05 12.87
N ARG A 84 -4.84 18.37 12.62
CA ARG A 84 -4.25 19.41 13.49
C ARG A 84 -4.79 19.40 14.92
N ARG A 85 -5.92 18.74 15.16
CA ARG A 85 -6.51 18.60 16.50
C ARG A 85 -5.73 17.63 17.39
N TYR A 86 -4.88 16.79 16.81
CA TYR A 86 -4.15 15.75 17.52
C TYR A 86 -2.72 16.19 17.80
N PRO A 87 -2.28 16.23 19.08
CA PRO A 87 -0.91 16.61 19.41
C PRO A 87 0.12 15.55 18.98
N GLU A 88 -0.28 14.28 18.96
CA GLU A 88 0.55 13.16 18.55
C GLU A 88 -0.20 12.32 17.52
N LEU A 89 0.53 11.87 16.49
CA LEU A 89 0.01 11.04 15.41
C LEU A 89 0.78 9.72 15.37
N PRO A 90 0.12 8.62 14.99
CA PRO A 90 0.81 7.36 14.75
C PRO A 90 1.90 7.52 13.66
N PRO A 91 3.03 6.78 13.72
CA PRO A 91 4.14 6.96 12.79
C PRO A 91 3.77 6.92 11.31
N ARG A 92 2.94 5.96 10.89
CA ARG A 92 2.47 5.80 9.49
C ARG A 92 1.56 6.93 9.00
N TRP A 93 0.97 7.71 9.90
CA TRP A 93 0.12 8.83 9.49
C TRP A 93 0.94 9.96 8.86
N ARG A 94 2.12 10.24 9.43
CA ARG A 94 2.95 11.35 8.93
C ARG A 94 3.34 11.16 7.47
N SER A 95 3.82 9.97 7.10
CA SER A 95 4.17 9.67 5.71
C SER A 95 2.98 9.78 4.75
N GLN A 96 1.78 9.34 5.18
CA GLN A 96 0.57 9.49 4.34
C GLN A 96 0.13 10.94 4.19
N LEU A 97 0.32 11.77 5.22
CA LEU A 97 -0.03 13.19 5.18
C LEU A 97 0.90 13.97 4.25
N ASP A 98 2.18 13.63 4.21
CA ASP A 98 3.18 14.22 3.33
C ASP A 98 2.90 13.94 1.84
N GLU A 99 2.17 12.86 1.54
CA GLU A 99 1.79 12.44 0.18
C GLU A 99 0.41 12.95 -0.26
N LEU A 100 -0.30 13.69 0.58
CA LEU A 100 -1.64 14.19 0.22
C LEU A 100 -1.59 15.19 -0.96
N PRO A 101 -2.60 15.17 -1.85
CA PRO A 101 -2.72 16.17 -2.90
C PRO A 101 -2.94 17.56 -2.28
N ALA A 102 -2.50 18.59 -3.00
CA ALA A 102 -2.72 19.97 -2.58
C ALA A 102 -4.22 20.30 -2.53
N ALA A 103 -4.67 20.88 -1.43
CA ALA A 103 -6.06 21.31 -1.31
C ALA A 103 -6.35 22.48 -2.27
N PRO A 104 -7.47 22.43 -3.02
CA PRO A 104 -7.83 23.53 -3.90
C PRO A 104 -8.19 24.79 -3.08
N PRO A 105 -8.02 25.99 -3.65
CA PRO A 105 -8.48 27.21 -2.99
C PRO A 105 -9.99 27.20 -2.78
N TRP A 106 -10.42 27.83 -1.69
CA TRP A 106 -11.81 27.86 -1.29
C TRP A 106 -12.71 28.52 -2.36
N GLY A 107 -13.85 27.90 -2.67
CA GLY A 107 -14.84 28.43 -3.62
C GLY A 107 -14.40 28.45 -5.10
N ARG A 108 -13.36 27.70 -5.47
CA ARG A 108 -12.90 27.55 -6.86
C ARG A 108 -13.36 26.22 -7.48
N PRO A 109 -13.60 26.14 -8.81
CA PRO A 109 -13.53 27.26 -9.78
C PRO A 109 -14.63 28.31 -9.57
N ASP A 110 -15.80 27.89 -9.09
CA ASP A 110 -16.91 28.72 -8.65
C ASP A 110 -17.59 28.10 -7.42
N ARG A 111 -18.46 28.87 -6.74
CA ARG A 111 -19.11 28.43 -5.49
C ARG A 111 -20.03 27.23 -5.68
N PHE A 112 -20.73 27.14 -6.81
CA PHE A 112 -21.66 26.05 -7.08
C PHE A 112 -20.89 24.74 -7.30
N SER A 113 -19.89 24.75 -8.19
CA SER A 113 -19.05 23.58 -8.44
C SER A 113 -18.32 23.11 -7.17
N TYR A 114 -17.83 24.05 -6.36
CA TYR A 114 -17.19 23.75 -5.08
C TYR A 114 -18.16 23.09 -4.08
N ALA A 115 -19.38 23.64 -3.94
CA ALA A 115 -20.40 23.07 -3.06
C ALA A 115 -20.88 21.69 -3.54
N SER A 116 -21.08 21.53 -4.85
CA SER A 116 -21.41 20.26 -5.51
C SER A 116 -20.36 19.18 -5.20
N ALA A 117 -19.06 19.49 -5.40
CA ALA A 117 -17.97 18.57 -5.11
C ALA A 117 -17.87 18.21 -3.61
N LEU A 118 -18.07 19.17 -2.70
CA LEU A 118 -18.09 18.91 -1.25
C LEU A 118 -19.26 18.03 -0.84
N LEU A 119 -20.46 18.25 -1.37
CA LEU A 119 -21.63 17.44 -1.07
C LEU A 119 -21.46 16.01 -1.59
N GLY A 120 -20.92 15.85 -2.81
CA GLY A 120 -20.55 14.53 -3.35
C GLY A 120 -19.53 13.82 -2.46
N LEU A 121 -18.50 14.54 -2.00
CA LEU A 121 -17.53 14.02 -1.03
C LEU A 121 -18.19 13.61 0.29
N TYR A 122 -19.10 14.41 0.84
CA TYR A 122 -19.75 14.10 2.12
C TYR A 122 -20.66 12.89 2.03
N ARG A 123 -21.39 12.75 0.92
CA ARG A 123 -22.18 11.55 0.63
C ARG A 123 -21.29 10.29 0.61
N LEU A 124 -20.15 10.37 -0.07
CA LEU A 124 -19.18 9.26 -0.10
C LEU A 124 -18.61 8.94 1.29
N LEU A 125 -18.17 9.95 2.05
CA LEU A 125 -17.62 9.77 3.40
C LEU A 125 -18.63 9.12 4.36
N LEU A 126 -19.92 9.48 4.25
CA LEU A 126 -20.99 8.88 5.05
C LEU A 126 -21.26 7.42 4.67
N ALA A 127 -21.11 7.09 3.39
CA ALA A 127 -21.29 5.75 2.84
C ALA A 127 -20.12 4.79 3.13
N LEU A 128 -18.96 5.30 3.58
CA LEU A 128 -17.80 4.45 3.87
C LEU A 128 -18.13 3.39 4.94
N PRO A 129 -17.95 2.09 4.65
CA PRO A 129 -18.25 1.04 5.62
C PRO A 129 -17.22 0.99 6.74
N VAL A 130 -17.56 0.26 7.81
CA VAL A 130 -16.56 -0.16 8.80
C VAL A 130 -15.64 -1.19 8.16
N ILE A 131 -14.34 -0.96 8.24
CA ILE A 131 -13.30 -1.87 7.74
C ILE A 131 -12.34 -2.23 8.87
N GLU A 132 -11.65 -3.36 8.72
CA GLU A 132 -10.73 -3.86 9.74
C GLU A 132 -9.58 -2.88 9.96
N PRO A 133 -9.39 -2.32 11.17
CA PRO A 133 -8.35 -1.32 11.42
C PRO A 133 -6.94 -1.93 11.30
N VAL A 134 -6.03 -1.20 10.66
CA VAL A 134 -4.61 -1.61 10.50
C VAL A 134 -3.66 -0.83 11.40
N GLY A 135 -4.18 -0.30 12.51
CA GLY A 135 -3.44 0.50 13.47
C GLY A 135 -4.36 1.38 14.32
N PRO A 136 -3.84 2.02 15.36
CA PRO A 136 -4.62 2.91 16.20
C PRO A 136 -5.07 4.15 15.41
N PRO A 137 -6.32 4.63 15.60
CA PRO A 137 -6.74 5.93 15.09
C PRO A 137 -6.01 7.06 15.85
N PRO A 138 -5.94 8.27 15.27
CA PRO A 138 -5.35 9.43 15.92
C PRO A 138 -6.11 9.73 17.22
N GLY A 139 -5.38 10.10 18.27
CA GLY A 139 -5.95 10.33 19.60
C GLY A 139 -6.25 9.07 20.42
N ALA A 140 -5.94 7.87 19.92
CA ALA A 140 -5.89 6.67 20.74
C ALA A 140 -4.87 6.84 21.89
N ALA A 141 -5.07 6.12 23.00
CA ALA A 141 -4.22 6.22 24.20
C ALA A 141 -2.73 6.07 23.86
N ARG A 142 -1.85 6.79 24.56
CA ARG A 142 -0.40 6.79 24.32
C ARG A 142 0.20 5.38 24.28
N GLU A 143 -0.34 4.44 25.07
CA GLU A 143 0.09 3.04 25.10
C GLU A 143 -0.16 2.31 23.77
N ALA A 144 -1.21 2.68 23.03
CA ALA A 144 -1.49 2.16 21.68
C ALA A 144 -0.61 2.83 20.60
N LEU A 145 -0.18 4.08 20.83
CA LEU A 145 0.68 4.86 19.92
C LEU A 145 2.18 4.55 20.09
N TYR A 146 2.59 4.18 21.30
CA TYR A 146 3.97 3.85 21.66
C TYR A 146 4.19 2.34 21.70
N ARG A 147 4.39 1.73 20.53
CA ARG A 147 5.32 0.61 20.43
C ARG A 147 6.67 1.22 20.08
N PRO A 148 7.63 1.32 21.01
CA PRO A 148 8.91 1.96 20.72
C PRO A 148 9.58 1.20 19.57
N PRO A 149 10.07 1.90 18.53
CA PRO A 149 10.95 1.28 17.56
C PRO A 149 12.15 0.69 18.31
N VAL A 150 12.54 -0.53 17.95
CA VAL A 150 13.70 -1.19 18.55
C VAL A 150 14.91 -0.28 18.28
N ALA A 151 15.63 0.09 19.34
CA ALA A 151 16.82 0.92 19.23
C ALA A 151 17.86 0.24 18.31
N GLY A 152 17.85 0.60 17.01
CA GLY A 152 18.64 -0.05 15.95
C GLY A 152 17.98 -0.07 14.57
N GLU A 153 16.64 -0.09 14.51
CA GLU A 153 15.82 -0.12 13.28
C GLU A 153 16.14 0.97 12.23
N PRO A 154 16.40 2.25 12.58
CA PRO A 154 16.49 3.30 11.57
C PRO A 154 17.67 3.12 10.61
N ARG A 155 18.78 2.51 11.05
CA ARG A 155 20.02 2.51 10.26
C ARG A 155 20.00 1.50 9.12
N MET A 156 19.46 0.30 9.36
CA MET A 156 19.44 -0.75 8.33
C MET A 156 18.42 -0.42 7.25
N LEU A 157 17.22 -0.01 7.63
CA LEU A 157 16.15 0.34 6.68
C LEU A 157 16.48 1.61 5.89
N THR A 158 17.09 2.61 6.52
CA THR A 158 17.62 3.78 5.79
C THR A 158 18.67 3.36 4.77
N ARG A 159 19.57 2.43 5.13
CA ARG A 159 20.57 1.89 4.20
C ARG A 159 19.93 1.14 3.04
N ILE A 160 18.92 0.31 3.32
CA ILE A 160 18.15 -0.42 2.31
C ILE A 160 17.45 0.56 1.35
N ARG A 161 16.76 1.58 1.87
CA ARG A 161 16.12 2.64 1.07
C ARG A 161 17.16 3.38 0.21
N ALA A 162 18.32 3.71 0.77
CA ALA A 162 19.40 4.37 0.04
C ALA A 162 19.97 3.49 -1.08
N LEU A 163 20.14 2.19 -0.85
CA LEU A 163 20.60 1.24 -1.87
C LEU A 163 19.59 1.13 -3.02
N LEU A 164 18.30 1.04 -2.71
CA LEU A 164 17.24 1.00 -3.73
C LEU A 164 17.17 2.31 -4.52
N ALA A 165 17.18 3.46 -3.84
CA ALA A 165 17.20 4.77 -4.50
C ALA A 165 18.42 4.92 -5.42
N LYS A 166 19.60 4.45 -4.99
CA LYS A 166 20.81 4.46 -5.81
C LYS A 166 20.69 3.51 -7.01
N ALA A 167 20.11 2.32 -6.81
CA ALA A 167 19.85 1.36 -7.89
C ALA A 167 18.87 1.91 -8.93
N GLU A 168 17.92 2.74 -8.53
CA GLU A 168 16.97 3.42 -9.42
C GLU A 168 17.58 4.61 -10.15
N ALA A 169 18.50 5.33 -9.51
CA ALA A 169 19.15 6.50 -10.09
C ALA A 169 20.28 6.16 -11.09
N THR A 170 20.93 5.01 -10.97
CA THR A 170 22.06 4.66 -11.84
C THR A 170 21.63 4.22 -13.25
N GLY A 171 22.36 4.72 -14.25
CA GLY A 171 22.21 4.30 -15.65
C GLY A 171 22.91 2.98 -15.97
N PHE A 172 23.72 2.45 -15.06
CA PHE A 172 24.50 1.22 -15.25
C PHE A 172 23.71 -0.01 -14.80
N PRO A 173 23.35 -0.95 -15.71
CA PRO A 173 22.52 -2.10 -15.36
C PRO A 173 23.13 -3.00 -14.28
N GLU A 174 24.44 -3.26 -14.38
CA GLU A 174 25.18 -4.15 -13.46
C GLU A 174 25.29 -3.54 -12.05
N GLU A 175 25.58 -2.23 -11.94
CA GLU A 175 25.63 -1.54 -10.65
C GLU A 175 24.27 -1.60 -9.95
N ALA A 176 23.20 -1.35 -10.69
CA ALA A 176 21.86 -1.38 -10.13
C ALA A 176 21.43 -2.77 -9.68
N GLU A 177 21.82 -3.81 -10.42
CA GLU A 177 21.57 -5.20 -10.03
C GLU A 177 22.31 -5.54 -8.73
N ALA A 178 23.60 -5.18 -8.63
CA ALA A 178 24.40 -5.38 -7.42
C ALA A 178 23.84 -4.62 -6.20
N LEU A 179 23.40 -3.37 -6.39
CA LEU A 179 22.80 -2.57 -5.32
C LEU A 179 21.46 -3.14 -4.84
N SER A 180 20.61 -3.60 -5.77
CA SER A 180 19.33 -4.23 -5.42
C SER A 180 19.54 -5.59 -4.76
N ALA A 181 20.55 -6.35 -5.19
CA ALA A 181 21.02 -7.57 -4.52
C ALA A 181 21.43 -7.31 -3.10
N LYS A 182 22.23 -6.27 -2.88
CA LYS A 182 22.63 -5.95 -1.53
C LYS A 182 21.46 -5.50 -0.66
N ALA A 183 20.52 -4.73 -1.21
CA ALA A 183 19.32 -4.32 -0.49
C ALA A 183 18.48 -5.51 -0.03
N GLN A 184 18.27 -6.49 -0.91
CA GLN A 184 17.51 -7.71 -0.59
C GLN A 184 18.20 -8.61 0.41
N GLU A 185 19.50 -8.85 0.25
CA GLU A 185 20.30 -9.61 1.22
C GLU A 185 20.20 -8.96 2.61
N LEU A 186 20.29 -7.63 2.69
CA LEU A 186 20.16 -6.90 3.95
C LEU A 186 18.73 -6.96 4.53
N MET A 187 17.69 -6.89 3.69
CA MET A 187 16.30 -7.08 4.14
C MET A 187 16.08 -8.48 4.72
N ALA A 188 16.49 -9.52 4.00
CA ALA A 188 16.32 -10.92 4.42
C ALA A 188 17.06 -11.21 5.74
N ARG A 189 18.32 -10.76 5.85
CA ARG A 189 19.09 -10.86 7.10
C ARG A 189 18.45 -10.10 8.24
N HIS A 190 18.02 -8.86 8.01
CA HIS A 190 17.37 -8.06 9.04
C HIS A 190 16.09 -8.73 9.56
N SER A 191 15.25 -9.27 8.67
CA SER A 191 14.05 -10.02 9.05
C SER A 191 14.37 -11.26 9.88
N ILE A 192 15.40 -12.02 9.50
CA ILE A 192 15.87 -13.20 10.25
C ILE A 192 16.43 -12.81 11.63
N ASP A 193 17.27 -11.77 11.69
CA ASP A 193 17.88 -11.27 12.91
C ASP A 193 16.80 -10.81 13.90
N GLU A 194 15.78 -10.09 13.42
CA GLU A 194 14.63 -9.67 14.22
C GLU A 194 13.80 -10.85 14.71
N ALA A 195 13.61 -11.88 13.87
CA ALA A 195 12.92 -13.11 14.27
C ALA A 195 13.65 -13.83 15.40
N LEU A 196 14.98 -14.00 15.27
CA LEU A 196 15.80 -14.63 16.30
C LEU A 196 15.89 -13.77 17.57
N LEU A 197 15.98 -12.45 17.43
CA LEU A 197 15.99 -11.53 18.58
C LEU A 197 14.68 -11.60 19.36
N ALA A 198 13.53 -11.58 18.67
CA ALA A 198 12.22 -11.69 19.30
C ALA A 198 12.06 -13.03 20.05
N ALA A 199 12.52 -14.13 19.46
CA ALA A 199 12.50 -15.45 20.09
C ALA A 199 13.37 -15.50 21.37
N ARG A 200 14.60 -14.94 21.32
CA ARG A 200 15.52 -14.90 22.48
C ARG A 200 15.02 -14.04 23.63
N THR A 201 14.31 -12.95 23.31
CA THR A 201 13.81 -11.99 24.30
C THR A 201 12.44 -12.38 24.84
N HIS A 202 11.84 -13.47 24.36
CA HIS A 202 10.45 -13.86 24.64
C HIS A 202 9.48 -12.68 24.51
N GLY A 203 9.74 -11.81 23.53
CA GLY A 203 8.91 -10.62 23.33
C GLY A 203 7.52 -11.01 22.84
N ASP A 204 6.48 -10.41 23.43
CA ASP A 204 5.08 -10.58 23.02
C ASP A 204 4.76 -9.80 21.73
N ARG A 205 5.67 -9.89 20.74
CA ARG A 205 5.47 -9.20 19.46
C ARG A 205 4.45 -9.99 18.66
N THR A 206 3.27 -9.40 18.51
CA THR A 206 2.24 -9.89 17.61
C THR A 206 2.39 -9.25 16.22
N PRO A 207 2.03 -9.96 15.14
CA PRO A 207 1.90 -9.37 13.82
C PRO A 207 0.98 -8.14 13.84
N GLY A 208 1.35 -7.12 13.07
CA GLY A 208 0.51 -5.98 12.76
C GLY A 208 -0.05 -6.09 11.35
N ALA A 209 -0.54 -4.97 10.82
CA ALA A 209 -0.97 -4.87 9.44
C ALA A 209 -0.70 -3.48 8.87
N CYS A 210 -0.62 -3.40 7.54
CA CYS A 210 -0.65 -2.14 6.82
C CYS A 210 -1.53 -2.25 5.57
N ARG A 211 -1.99 -1.11 5.04
CA ARG A 211 -2.68 -1.07 3.75
C ARG A 211 -1.77 -0.44 2.72
N ILE A 212 -1.67 -1.12 1.58
CA ILE A 212 -0.90 -0.67 0.42
C ILE A 212 -1.88 -0.48 -0.73
N GLY A 213 -1.84 0.71 -1.32
CA GLY A 213 -2.67 1.08 -2.46
C GLY A 213 -2.33 0.29 -3.72
N VAL A 214 -3.36 -0.05 -4.47
CA VAL A 214 -3.26 -0.74 -5.76
C VAL A 214 -4.20 -0.02 -6.72
N ASP A 215 -3.70 1.05 -7.31
CA ASP A 215 -4.52 1.93 -8.13
C ASP A 215 -4.76 1.37 -9.54
N ALA A 216 -5.85 1.78 -10.17
CA ALA A 216 -6.09 1.53 -11.59
C ALA A 216 -5.03 2.19 -12.48
N PRO A 217 -4.78 1.69 -13.71
CA PRO A 217 -5.31 0.46 -14.30
C PRO A 217 -4.53 -0.80 -13.85
N TYR A 218 -5.07 -1.97 -14.20
CA TYR A 218 -4.44 -3.29 -14.01
C TYR A 218 -4.30 -3.74 -12.55
N GLU A 219 -5.26 -3.34 -11.72
CA GLU A 219 -5.26 -3.58 -10.27
C GLU A 219 -5.03 -5.04 -9.92
N THR A 220 -5.67 -5.98 -10.63
CA THR A 220 -5.47 -7.42 -10.39
C THR A 220 -4.02 -7.86 -10.56
N ALA A 221 -3.30 -7.37 -11.58
CA ALA A 221 -1.90 -7.76 -11.79
C ALA A 221 -0.98 -7.14 -10.73
N LYS A 222 -1.27 -5.90 -10.31
CA LYS A 222 -0.56 -5.21 -9.23
C LYS A 222 -0.82 -5.89 -7.87
N ALA A 223 -2.06 -6.30 -7.58
CA ALA A 223 -2.41 -7.04 -6.38
C ALA A 223 -1.72 -8.40 -6.32
N ILE A 224 -1.60 -9.13 -7.44
CA ILE A 224 -0.85 -10.39 -7.52
C ILE A 224 0.64 -10.16 -7.27
N LEU A 225 1.21 -9.08 -7.82
CA LEU A 225 2.60 -8.72 -7.53
C LEU A 225 2.79 -8.46 -6.04
N LEU A 226 1.88 -7.71 -5.42
CA LEU A 226 1.93 -7.43 -3.99
C LEU A 226 1.78 -8.70 -3.14
N ASP A 227 0.85 -9.60 -3.49
CA ASP A 227 0.69 -10.90 -2.83
C ASP A 227 1.96 -11.76 -2.92
N ALA A 228 2.61 -11.77 -4.09
CA ALA A 228 3.87 -12.46 -4.29
C ALA A 228 5.01 -11.88 -3.45
N VAL A 229 5.11 -10.54 -3.36
CA VAL A 229 6.09 -9.86 -2.52
C VAL A 229 5.80 -10.12 -1.03
N ALA A 230 4.54 -10.05 -0.61
CA ALA A 230 4.10 -10.34 0.75
C ALA A 230 4.45 -11.77 1.16
N SER A 231 4.11 -12.75 0.32
CA SER A 231 4.38 -14.16 0.56
C SER A 231 5.89 -14.45 0.69
N ALA A 232 6.71 -13.84 -0.17
CA ALA A 232 8.17 -13.98 -0.09
C ALA A 232 8.77 -13.37 1.19
N ASN A 233 8.10 -12.37 1.78
CA ASN A 233 8.52 -11.73 3.03
C ASN A 233 7.70 -12.22 4.23
N ARG A 234 7.20 -13.47 4.21
CA ARG A 234 6.48 -14.10 5.35
C ARG A 234 5.26 -13.30 5.85
N CYS A 235 4.64 -12.54 4.95
CA CYS A 235 3.41 -11.82 5.20
C CYS A 235 2.21 -12.54 4.55
N ARG A 236 1.00 -12.09 4.89
CA ARG A 236 -0.25 -12.47 4.22
C ARG A 236 -0.92 -11.24 3.63
N ALA A 237 -1.31 -11.31 2.37
CA ALA A 237 -1.99 -10.22 1.67
C ALA A 237 -3.48 -10.55 1.46
N VAL A 238 -4.35 -9.59 1.77
CA VAL A 238 -5.80 -9.68 1.53
C VAL A 238 -6.21 -8.51 0.63
N TRP A 239 -6.58 -8.84 -0.60
CA TRP A 239 -6.97 -7.85 -1.61
C TRP A 239 -8.43 -7.41 -1.42
N ASN A 240 -8.65 -6.09 -1.31
CA ASN A 240 -9.98 -5.49 -1.36
C ASN A 240 -10.13 -4.70 -2.67
N SER A 241 -10.80 -5.30 -3.65
CA SER A 241 -11.00 -4.71 -4.98
C SER A 241 -11.89 -3.48 -4.98
N ASP A 242 -12.83 -3.39 -4.04
CA ASP A 242 -13.84 -2.35 -4.02
C ASP A 242 -13.20 -1.01 -3.63
N PHE A 243 -12.17 -1.05 -2.77
CA PHE A 243 -11.48 0.13 -2.27
C PHE A 243 -10.06 0.33 -2.85
N GLY A 244 -9.61 -0.57 -3.74
CA GLY A 244 -8.33 -0.41 -4.42
C GLY A 244 -7.10 -0.52 -3.52
N PHE A 245 -7.14 -1.36 -2.46
CA PHE A 245 -5.99 -1.59 -1.60
C PHE A 245 -5.87 -3.06 -1.16
N THR A 246 -4.65 -3.47 -0.84
CA THR A 246 -4.35 -4.74 -0.18
C THR A 246 -4.01 -4.47 1.28
N THR A 247 -4.62 -5.24 2.19
CA THR A 247 -4.15 -5.30 3.59
C THR A 247 -3.08 -6.36 3.69
N VAL A 248 -1.88 -5.99 4.13
CA VAL A 248 -0.77 -6.90 4.38
C VAL A 248 -0.63 -7.09 5.88
N VAL A 249 -0.68 -8.34 6.33
CA VAL A 249 -0.52 -8.76 7.73
C VAL A 249 0.86 -9.38 7.88
N GLY A 250 1.61 -8.95 8.89
CA GLY A 250 3.02 -9.31 9.05
C GLY A 250 3.66 -8.63 10.25
N PHE A 251 4.92 -8.97 10.52
CA PHE A 251 5.72 -8.24 11.51
C PHE A 251 6.28 -6.95 10.89
N GLU A 252 6.55 -5.93 11.70
CA GLU A 252 6.88 -4.58 11.20
C GLU A 252 8.02 -4.57 10.16
N ALA A 253 9.14 -5.23 10.46
CA ALA A 253 10.28 -5.31 9.53
C ALA A 253 9.92 -5.97 8.18
N ASP A 254 9.01 -6.95 8.22
CA ASP A 254 8.53 -7.64 7.02
C ASP A 254 7.54 -6.74 6.24
N LEU A 255 6.66 -6.01 6.94
CA LEU A 255 5.72 -5.05 6.34
C LEU A 255 6.43 -3.92 5.60
N GLU A 256 7.47 -3.36 6.19
CA GLU A 256 8.28 -2.31 5.55
C GLU A 256 9.05 -2.84 4.33
N ALA A 257 9.58 -4.06 4.41
CA ALA A 257 10.23 -4.71 3.27
C ALA A 257 9.24 -4.89 2.11
N VAL A 258 8.02 -5.34 2.39
CA VAL A 258 6.95 -5.50 1.39
C VAL A 258 6.61 -4.18 0.72
N GLU A 259 6.38 -3.12 1.49
CA GLU A 259 6.00 -1.79 0.98
C GLU A 259 7.08 -1.21 0.05
N LEU A 260 8.35 -1.29 0.47
CA LEU A 260 9.49 -0.83 -0.33
C LEU A 260 9.67 -1.65 -1.62
N LEU A 261 9.63 -2.98 -1.51
CA LEU A 261 9.82 -3.88 -2.63
C LEU A 261 8.74 -3.75 -3.67
N HIS A 262 7.48 -3.76 -3.23
CA HIS A 262 6.33 -3.61 -4.12
C HIS A 262 6.40 -2.31 -4.91
N THR A 263 6.71 -1.20 -4.22
CA THR A 263 6.81 0.12 -4.86
C THR A 263 7.92 0.14 -5.92
N SER A 264 9.13 -0.34 -5.58
CA SER A 264 10.24 -0.39 -6.54
C SER A 264 9.91 -1.32 -7.73
N LEU A 265 9.32 -2.49 -7.48
CA LEU A 265 8.98 -3.44 -8.54
C LEU A 265 7.86 -2.94 -9.46
N LEU A 266 6.89 -2.22 -8.92
CA LEU A 266 5.87 -1.56 -9.74
C LEU A 266 6.48 -0.50 -10.67
N VAL A 267 7.41 0.33 -10.17
CA VAL A 267 8.12 1.32 -10.97
C VAL A 267 8.92 0.63 -12.09
N GLN A 268 9.69 -0.40 -11.75
CA GLN A 268 10.49 -1.17 -12.70
C GLN A 268 9.62 -1.86 -13.76
N GLY A 269 8.56 -2.56 -13.34
CA GLY A 269 7.62 -3.25 -14.23
C GLY A 269 6.91 -2.29 -15.17
N THR A 270 6.45 -1.14 -14.68
CA THR A 270 5.78 -0.10 -15.47
C THR A 270 6.73 0.50 -16.50
N ALA A 271 7.96 0.83 -16.11
CA ALA A 271 8.98 1.35 -17.03
C ALA A 271 9.34 0.32 -18.12
N ALA A 272 9.50 -0.96 -17.74
CA ALA A 272 9.79 -2.03 -18.70
C ALA A 272 8.63 -2.26 -19.68
N MET A 273 7.39 -2.23 -19.19
CA MET A 273 6.18 -2.33 -20.02
C MET A 273 6.12 -1.20 -21.05
N THR A 274 6.32 0.05 -20.61
CA THR A 274 6.28 1.23 -21.49
C THR A 274 7.34 1.15 -22.59
N ARG A 275 8.57 0.71 -22.27
CA ARG A 275 9.63 0.51 -23.27
C ARG A 275 9.28 -0.60 -24.27
N ALA A 276 8.78 -1.74 -23.79
CA ALA A 276 8.37 -2.85 -24.65
C ALA A 276 7.23 -2.43 -25.59
N GLU A 277 6.28 -1.66 -25.08
CA GLU A 277 5.16 -1.14 -25.85
C GLU A 277 5.60 -0.15 -26.94
N ALA A 278 6.55 0.73 -26.65
CA ALA A 278 7.12 1.64 -27.65
C ALA A 278 7.76 0.87 -28.83
N GLY A 279 8.48 -0.21 -28.54
CA GLY A 279 9.01 -1.11 -29.58
C GLY A 279 7.93 -1.78 -30.42
N GLN A 280 6.85 -2.25 -29.79
CA GLN A 280 5.70 -2.86 -30.51
C GLN A 280 4.97 -1.87 -31.41
N ARG A 281 4.85 -0.60 -30.99
CA ARG A 281 4.26 0.47 -31.82
C ARG A 281 5.12 0.80 -33.02
N ALA A 282 6.44 0.90 -32.85
CA ALA A 282 7.38 1.11 -33.95
C ALA A 282 7.30 -0.03 -35.00
N GLY A 283 6.98 -1.25 -34.56
CA GLY A 283 6.68 -2.40 -35.43
C GLY A 283 5.27 -2.46 -36.01
N GLY A 284 4.44 -1.43 -35.86
CA GLY A 284 3.11 -1.32 -36.48
C GLY A 284 1.95 -2.00 -35.73
N ARG A 285 2.15 -2.49 -34.49
CA ARG A 285 1.11 -3.20 -33.74
C ARG A 285 0.19 -2.24 -32.97
N LYS A 286 -1.13 -2.46 -33.05
CA LYS A 286 -2.17 -1.58 -32.48
C LYS A 286 -2.82 -2.07 -31.17
N ARG A 287 -2.62 -3.32 -30.75
CA ARG A 287 -3.25 -3.88 -29.54
C ARG A 287 -2.40 -3.63 -28.30
N THR A 288 -2.90 -2.82 -27.36
CA THR A 288 -2.14 -2.38 -26.17
C THR A 288 -2.72 -2.92 -24.86
N LYS A 289 -4.05 -3.01 -24.72
CA LYS A 289 -4.68 -3.44 -23.46
C LYS A 289 -4.38 -4.90 -23.10
N THR A 290 -4.59 -5.82 -24.03
CA THR A 290 -4.34 -7.27 -23.82
C THR A 290 -2.85 -7.56 -23.63
N PHE A 291 -2.00 -6.84 -24.37
CA PHE A 291 -0.55 -6.87 -24.21
C PHE A 291 -0.12 -6.44 -22.81
N ARG A 292 -0.53 -5.24 -22.35
CA ARG A 292 -0.19 -4.71 -21.02
C ARG A 292 -0.69 -5.59 -19.88
N GLN A 293 -1.92 -6.09 -19.99
CA GLN A 293 -2.49 -7.04 -19.01
C GLN A 293 -1.65 -8.31 -18.93
N SER A 294 -1.33 -8.93 -20.08
CA SER A 294 -0.54 -10.17 -20.14
C SER A 294 0.89 -9.95 -19.68
N PHE A 295 1.48 -8.78 -20.01
CA PHE A 295 2.79 -8.35 -19.53
C PHE A 295 2.84 -8.27 -18.01
N LEU A 296 1.93 -7.52 -17.38
CA LEU A 296 1.95 -7.33 -15.94
C LEU A 296 1.65 -8.62 -15.19
N MET A 297 0.78 -9.48 -15.73
CA MET A 297 0.51 -10.80 -15.16
C MET A 297 1.76 -11.70 -15.17
N ALA A 298 2.44 -11.80 -16.33
CA ALA A 298 3.66 -12.58 -16.46
C ALA A 298 4.80 -12.03 -15.60
N TYR A 299 4.91 -10.69 -15.55
CA TYR A 299 5.88 -10.00 -14.70
C TYR A 299 5.66 -10.36 -13.23
N ALA A 300 4.44 -10.21 -12.72
CA ALA A 300 4.10 -10.52 -11.33
C ALA A 300 4.38 -11.98 -10.97
N GLN A 301 3.96 -12.93 -11.82
CA GLN A 301 4.19 -14.35 -11.57
C GLN A 301 5.67 -14.72 -11.56
N ARG A 302 6.44 -14.22 -12.53
CA ARG A 302 7.87 -14.52 -12.63
C ARG A 302 8.67 -13.87 -11.50
N VAL A 303 8.30 -12.65 -11.11
CA VAL A 303 8.84 -11.98 -9.91
C VAL A 303 8.58 -12.82 -8.66
N GLY A 304 7.35 -13.29 -8.47
CA GLY A 304 7.00 -14.13 -7.32
C GLY A 304 7.84 -15.39 -7.22
N ALA A 305 8.00 -16.12 -8.33
CA ALA A 305 8.86 -17.31 -8.36
C ALA A 305 10.31 -16.99 -7.96
N ARG A 306 10.88 -15.91 -8.50
CA ARG A 306 12.26 -15.50 -8.19
C ARG A 306 12.44 -15.07 -6.74
N LEU A 307 11.46 -14.37 -6.15
CA LEU A 307 11.50 -13.97 -4.74
C LEU A 307 11.36 -15.17 -3.80
N ALA A 308 10.51 -16.15 -4.14
CA ALA A 308 10.37 -17.38 -3.40
C ALA A 308 11.68 -18.19 -3.40
N ASP A 309 12.32 -18.35 -4.56
CA ASP A 309 13.62 -19.00 -4.69
C ASP A 309 14.72 -18.28 -3.89
N GLY A 310 14.72 -16.95 -3.91
CA GLY A 310 15.65 -16.13 -3.13
C GLY A 310 15.49 -16.30 -1.62
N THR A 311 14.24 -16.31 -1.16
CA THR A 311 13.89 -16.49 0.25
C THR A 311 14.28 -17.87 0.75
N ALA A 312 14.02 -18.91 -0.05
CA ALA A 312 14.41 -20.28 0.29
C ALA A 312 15.93 -20.43 0.44
N ARG A 313 16.72 -19.85 -0.48
CA ARG A 313 18.19 -19.85 -0.39
C ARG A 313 18.70 -19.10 0.83
N ALA A 314 18.22 -17.89 1.07
CA ALA A 314 18.64 -17.09 2.23
C ALA A 314 18.31 -17.78 3.56
N THR A 315 17.18 -18.48 3.64
CA THR A 315 16.80 -19.25 4.82
C THR A 315 17.74 -20.45 5.03
N ALA A 316 18.02 -21.22 3.97
CA ALA A 316 18.93 -22.36 4.04
C ALA A 316 20.37 -21.96 4.41
N GLU A 317 20.86 -20.83 3.88
CA GLU A 317 22.18 -20.27 4.23
C GLU A 317 22.25 -19.88 5.72
N ALA A 318 21.24 -19.17 6.22
CA ALA A 318 21.17 -18.75 7.62
C ALA A 318 21.03 -19.94 8.60
N ASP A 319 20.26 -20.96 8.24
CA ASP A 319 20.16 -22.20 9.01
C ASP A 319 21.51 -22.94 9.10
N ALA A 320 22.26 -22.99 7.99
CA ALA A 320 23.57 -23.64 7.93
C ALA A 320 24.62 -22.88 8.77
N GLU A 321 24.63 -21.54 8.70
CA GLU A 321 25.50 -20.69 9.52
C GLU A 321 25.22 -20.85 11.02
N GLY A 322 23.94 -20.92 11.42
CA GLY A 322 23.53 -21.13 12.80
C GLY A 322 23.90 -22.51 13.37
N GLY A 323 23.93 -23.55 12.52
CA GLY A 323 24.29 -24.92 12.91
C GLY A 323 25.80 -25.16 13.12
N ALA A 324 26.66 -24.31 12.58
CA ALA A 324 28.12 -24.47 12.66
C ALA A 324 28.75 -23.88 13.95
N GLY A 325 28.00 -23.11 14.75
CA GLY A 325 28.53 -22.25 15.82
C GLY A 325 28.26 -22.63 17.28
N GLY A 326 27.54 -23.71 17.60
CA GLY A 326 27.23 -24.02 19.01
C GLY A 326 26.62 -25.40 19.21
N GLY A 327 27.17 -26.14 20.19
CA GLY A 327 26.87 -27.54 20.47
C GLY A 327 25.41 -27.85 20.80
N ALA A 328 25.12 -29.15 20.84
CA ALA A 328 23.83 -29.82 21.03
C ALA A 328 23.05 -29.40 22.30
N GLY A 329 22.59 -28.15 22.35
CA GLY A 329 21.57 -27.67 23.27
C GLY A 329 20.23 -27.59 22.55
N ALA A 330 19.32 -28.49 22.90
CA ALA A 330 17.95 -28.50 22.40
C ALA A 330 17.24 -27.17 22.70
N GLY A 331 16.66 -26.50 21.69
CA GLY A 331 15.60 -25.52 21.98
C GLY A 331 15.16 -24.52 20.91
N SER A 332 16.03 -23.97 20.04
CA SER A 332 15.54 -22.97 19.08
C SER A 332 16.42 -22.84 17.83
N GLY A 333 16.26 -23.77 16.88
CA GLY A 333 16.73 -23.54 15.51
C GLY A 333 15.96 -22.39 14.84
N LEU A 334 16.53 -21.79 13.80
CA LEU A 334 15.89 -20.72 13.03
C LEU A 334 14.57 -21.20 12.39
N LEU A 335 14.52 -22.40 11.80
CA LEU A 335 13.29 -22.96 11.20
C LEU A 335 12.06 -22.97 12.13
N PRO A 336 12.12 -23.50 13.38
CA PRO A 336 11.00 -23.38 14.33
C PRO A 336 10.54 -21.94 14.60
N VAL A 337 11.47 -20.99 14.69
CA VAL A 337 11.15 -19.57 14.91
C VAL A 337 10.39 -18.99 13.72
N LEU A 338 10.85 -19.28 12.51
CA LEU A 338 10.18 -18.84 11.28
C LEU A 338 8.79 -19.48 11.15
N ALA A 339 8.66 -20.77 11.43
CA ALA A 339 7.37 -21.47 11.41
C ALA A 339 6.38 -20.89 12.43
N ALA A 340 6.84 -20.56 13.65
CA ALA A 340 6.00 -19.92 14.66
C ALA A 340 5.52 -18.53 14.21
N ARG A 341 6.35 -17.76 13.50
CA ARG A 341 5.95 -16.46 12.91
C ARG A 341 4.94 -16.63 11.80
N ASP A 342 5.14 -17.58 10.90
CA ASP A 342 4.20 -17.84 9.80
C ASP A 342 2.81 -18.24 10.34
N LEU A 343 2.78 -19.06 11.41
CA LEU A 343 1.54 -19.39 12.12
C LEU A 343 0.91 -18.16 12.77
N ALA A 344 1.68 -17.35 13.50
CA ALA A 344 1.16 -16.14 14.13
C ALA A 344 0.57 -15.15 13.10
N VAL A 345 1.22 -15.00 11.94
CA VAL A 345 0.72 -14.16 10.84
C VAL A 345 -0.57 -14.76 10.26
N GLY A 346 -0.62 -16.07 10.04
CA GLY A 346 -1.82 -16.79 9.60
C GLY A 346 -3.00 -16.58 10.55
N ASP A 347 -2.80 -16.85 11.84
CA ASP A 347 -3.83 -16.67 12.88
C ASP A 347 -4.32 -15.22 12.95
N THR A 348 -3.41 -14.25 12.81
CA THR A 348 -3.78 -12.82 12.83
C THR A 348 -4.60 -12.46 11.59
N ALA A 349 -4.20 -12.94 10.41
CA ALA A 349 -4.93 -12.71 9.17
C ALA A 349 -6.33 -13.34 9.20
N GLU A 350 -6.48 -14.54 9.74
CA GLU A 350 -7.79 -15.21 9.88
C GLU A 350 -8.70 -14.48 10.89
N LYS A 351 -8.15 -13.96 11.99
CA LYS A 351 -8.89 -13.14 12.95
C LYS A 351 -9.39 -11.83 12.33
N MET A 352 -8.52 -11.15 11.58
CA MET A 352 -8.83 -9.89 10.90
C MET A 352 -9.82 -10.10 9.74
N PHE A 353 -9.70 -11.21 9.02
CA PHE A 353 -10.47 -11.49 7.81
C PHE A 353 -11.05 -12.91 7.85
N PRO A 354 -12.05 -13.16 8.72
CA PRO A 354 -12.65 -14.50 8.88
C PRO A 354 -13.43 -14.96 7.65
N ARG A 355 -13.74 -14.04 6.74
CA ARG A 355 -14.44 -14.30 5.48
C ARG A 355 -13.61 -13.76 4.33
N THR A 356 -12.82 -14.63 3.73
CA THR A 356 -12.08 -14.37 2.48
C THR A 356 -12.52 -15.34 1.40
N THR A 357 -12.49 -14.88 0.15
CA THR A 357 -12.80 -15.70 -1.02
C THR A 357 -11.60 -15.70 -1.94
N THR A 358 -11.29 -16.84 -2.55
CA THR A 358 -10.28 -16.92 -3.60
C THR A 358 -10.93 -16.75 -4.96
N THR A 359 -10.41 -15.84 -5.77
CA THR A 359 -10.92 -15.58 -7.12
C THR A 359 -9.91 -16.06 -8.16
N ARG A 360 -10.37 -16.91 -9.08
CA ARG A 360 -9.54 -17.28 -10.24
C ARG A 360 -9.38 -16.08 -11.16
N VAL A 361 -8.13 -15.73 -11.42
CA VAL A 361 -7.80 -14.65 -12.33
C VAL A 361 -7.84 -15.18 -13.76
N ARG A 362 -8.46 -14.44 -14.68
CA ARG A 362 -8.48 -14.82 -16.10
C ARG A 362 -7.05 -14.89 -16.64
N GLY A 363 -6.76 -15.96 -17.37
CA GLY A 363 -5.45 -16.18 -17.98
C GLY A 363 -5.08 -15.07 -18.97
N ALA A 364 -3.77 -14.85 -19.10
CA ALA A 364 -3.21 -13.96 -20.11
C ALA A 364 -3.39 -14.57 -21.51
N THR A 365 -3.86 -13.75 -22.47
CA THR A 365 -4.18 -14.21 -23.84
C THR A 365 -3.21 -13.68 -24.89
N ASP A 366 -2.27 -12.82 -24.51
CA ASP A 366 -1.29 -12.21 -25.40
C ASP A 366 0.10 -12.78 -25.13
N LEU A 367 0.58 -13.66 -26.02
CA LEU A 367 1.85 -14.37 -25.88
C LEU A 367 3.06 -13.41 -25.91
N ASP A 368 3.02 -12.38 -26.74
CA ASP A 368 4.10 -11.38 -26.79
C ASP A 368 4.15 -10.60 -25.49
N GLY A 369 2.98 -10.15 -25.00
CA GLY A 369 2.85 -9.51 -23.69
C GLY A 369 3.44 -10.39 -22.59
N TRP A 370 3.07 -11.67 -22.56
CA TRP A 370 3.60 -12.64 -21.61
C TRP A 370 5.12 -12.76 -21.67
N ASN A 371 5.69 -13.00 -22.86
CA ASN A 371 7.13 -13.17 -23.05
C ASN A 371 7.92 -11.91 -22.66
N HIS A 372 7.41 -10.73 -23.02
CA HIS A 372 8.01 -9.45 -22.62
C HIS A 372 7.94 -9.25 -21.10
N GLY A 373 6.82 -9.61 -20.47
CA GLY A 373 6.64 -9.54 -19.02
C GLY A 373 7.60 -10.46 -18.27
N THR A 374 7.71 -11.72 -18.69
CA THR A 374 8.66 -12.70 -18.11
C THR A 374 10.10 -12.20 -18.25
N ARG A 375 10.52 -11.76 -19.43
CA ARG A 375 11.88 -11.21 -19.65
C ARG A 375 12.13 -9.94 -18.83
N ALA A 376 11.11 -9.11 -18.66
CA ALA A 376 11.22 -7.93 -17.80
C ALA A 376 11.38 -8.32 -16.34
N ALA A 377 10.68 -9.36 -15.89
CA ALA A 377 10.84 -9.91 -14.55
C ALA A 377 12.20 -10.60 -14.37
N ASP A 378 12.76 -11.26 -15.38
CA ASP A 378 14.13 -11.82 -15.32
C ASP A 378 15.19 -10.73 -15.18
N ARG A 379 14.97 -9.57 -15.80
CA ARG A 379 15.83 -8.37 -15.64
C ARG A 379 15.46 -7.51 -14.45
N ALA A 380 14.34 -7.79 -13.78
CA ALA A 380 13.92 -7.00 -12.64
C ALA A 380 14.96 -7.13 -11.55
N ARG A 381 15.32 -5.98 -10.99
CA ARG A 381 16.36 -5.85 -9.98
C ARG A 381 15.72 -6.21 -8.65
N MET A 382 15.64 -7.52 -8.41
CA MET A 382 15.04 -8.18 -7.25
C MET A 382 16.09 -8.83 -6.36
N GLY A 383 17.36 -8.49 -6.60
CA GLY A 383 18.43 -8.81 -5.71
C GLY A 383 18.81 -10.27 -5.50
N GLY A 384 18.61 -11.12 -6.50
CA GLY A 384 19.09 -12.50 -6.49
C GLY A 384 19.78 -12.84 -7.80
N GLY A 385 21.11 -12.70 -7.82
CA GLY A 385 21.96 -13.14 -8.92
C GLY A 385 23.43 -12.90 -8.58
N THR A 386 24.17 -13.97 -8.28
CA THR A 386 25.63 -13.92 -8.45
C THR A 386 25.87 -13.79 -9.96
N PRO A 387 26.64 -12.80 -10.44
CA PRO A 387 26.94 -12.71 -11.86
C PRO A 387 27.71 -13.97 -12.26
N GLU A 388 27.18 -14.75 -13.21
CA GLU A 388 27.99 -15.70 -13.95
C GLU A 388 29.03 -14.88 -14.73
N ILE A 389 30.23 -14.78 -14.18
CA ILE A 389 31.39 -14.32 -14.92
C ILE A 389 31.66 -15.39 -15.96
N ARG A 390 31.16 -15.19 -17.19
CA ARG A 390 31.63 -15.93 -18.35
C ARG A 390 33.07 -15.53 -18.61
N GLY A 391 33.99 -16.44 -18.28
CA GLY A 391 35.39 -16.40 -18.72
C GLY A 391 35.54 -16.65 -20.21
#